data_AF-J2T1F6-F1
#
_entry.id   AF-J2T1F6-F1
#
_cell.length_a   1.000
_cell.length_b   1.000
_cell.length_c   1.000
_cell.angle_alpha   90.00
_cell.angle_beta   90.00
_cell.angle_gamma   90.00
#
_symmetry.space_group_name_H-M   'P 1'
#
loop_
_entity.id
_entity.type
_entity.pdbx_description
1 polymer ?
#
loop_
_entity_poly.entity_id
_entity_poly.type
_entity_poly.pdbx_seq_one_letter_code
_entity_poly.pdbx_strand_id
1 'polypeptide(L)'
;MIKPTPNPPENPATSPYESFDSRKLHEAAERALDHHFAPAVEPRPKRRGGLFTLSPGTDAEALMANASEDLLSISAIAADLADDLDGSRRSVALALSRMADGVRLMVEGTQDHIELREYRTQG
;
A
#
# COMPACT_ATOMS: atom_id res chain seq x y z
N MET A 1 56.47 -42.71 25.56
CA MET A 1 55.28 -43.17 24.84
C MET A 1 54.37 -41.98 24.63
N ILE A 2 54.22 -41.54 23.38
CA ILE A 2 53.39 -40.38 23.00
C ILE A 2 51.95 -40.88 22.88
N LYS A 3 51.01 -40.27 23.62
CA LYS A 3 49.57 -40.53 23.43
C LYS A 3 49.11 -39.71 22.21
N PRO A 4 48.61 -40.35 21.14
CA PRO A 4 48.02 -39.60 20.02
C PRO A 4 46.67 -39.02 20.47
N THR A 5 46.50 -37.72 20.29
CA THR A 5 45.23 -37.01 20.51
C THR A 5 44.25 -37.42 19.39
N PRO A 6 43.02 -37.88 19.69
CA PRO A 6 42.04 -38.14 18.64
C PRO A 6 41.48 -36.81 18.14
N ASN A 7 41.42 -36.64 16.81
CA ASN A 7 40.72 -35.52 16.19
C ASN A 7 39.22 -35.56 16.56
N PRO A 8 38.55 -34.39 16.71
CA PRO A 8 37.11 -34.35 16.91
C PRO A 8 36.39 -34.85 15.64
N PRO A 9 35.20 -35.46 15.78
CA PRO A 9 34.44 -35.92 14.63
C PRO A 9 34.09 -34.74 13.72
N GLU A 10 34.20 -34.95 12.41
CA GLU A 10 33.72 -34.00 11.41
C GLU A 10 32.23 -33.76 11.67
N ASN A 11 31.90 -32.54 12.06
CA ASN A 11 30.53 -32.10 12.15
C ASN A 11 30.05 -31.95 10.71
N PRO A 12 29.11 -32.78 10.20
CA PRO A 12 28.54 -32.51 8.89
C PRO A 12 27.82 -31.17 9.04
N ALA A 13 28.44 -30.12 8.50
CA ALA A 13 27.75 -28.88 8.27
C ALA A 13 26.58 -29.25 7.35
N THR A 14 25.40 -29.44 7.94
CA THR A 14 24.17 -29.81 7.26
C THR A 14 23.89 -28.75 6.22
N SER A 15 24.41 -28.97 5.02
CA SER A 15 24.14 -28.14 3.87
C SER A 15 22.68 -28.38 3.49
N PRO A 16 21.84 -27.35 3.30
CA PRO A 16 20.39 -27.52 3.15
C PRO A 16 19.95 -28.35 1.94
N TYR A 17 20.88 -28.76 1.08
CA TYR A 17 20.63 -29.41 -0.21
C TYR A 17 21.35 -30.76 -0.40
N GLU A 18 21.84 -31.39 0.66
CA GLU A 18 22.72 -32.57 0.55
C GLU A 18 21.98 -33.89 0.23
N SER A 19 20.65 -33.97 0.42
CA SER A 19 19.87 -35.19 0.16
C SER A 19 18.63 -34.92 -0.69
N PHE A 20 18.13 -35.95 -1.39
CA PHE A 20 16.93 -35.83 -2.25
C PHE A 20 15.69 -35.35 -1.49
N ASP A 21 15.58 -35.65 -0.20
CA ASP A 21 14.46 -35.24 0.63
C ASP A 21 14.64 -33.84 1.25
N SER A 22 15.84 -33.25 1.18
CA SER A 22 16.10 -31.95 1.81
C SER A 22 15.27 -30.82 1.17
N ARG A 23 15.04 -30.88 -0.14
CA ARG A 23 14.13 -29.97 -0.85
C ARG A 23 12.69 -30.06 -0.35
N LYS A 24 12.21 -31.28 -0.11
CA LYS A 24 10.85 -31.51 0.43
C LYS A 24 10.74 -31.03 1.88
N LEU A 25 11.78 -31.24 2.68
CA LEU A 25 11.84 -30.77 4.06
C LEU A 25 11.91 -29.24 4.13
N HIS A 26 12.68 -28.61 3.24
CA HIS A 26 12.73 -27.15 3.12
C HIS A 26 11.38 -26.58 2.69
N GLU A 27 10.74 -27.16 1.68
CA GLU A 27 9.40 -26.75 1.23
C GLU A 27 8.34 -26.96 2.32
N ALA A 28 8.43 -28.05 3.09
CA ALA A 28 7.55 -28.29 4.22
C ALA A 28 7.78 -27.28 5.36
N ALA A 29 9.03 -26.88 5.59
CA ALA A 29 9.38 -25.86 6.58
C ALA A 29 8.84 -24.49 6.17
N GLU A 30 9.03 -24.07 4.92
CA GLU A 30 8.46 -22.82 4.40
C GLU A 30 6.93 -22.82 4.49
N ARG A 31 6.27 -23.93 4.12
CA ARG A 31 4.80 -24.05 4.27
C ARG A 31 4.33 -24.00 5.72
N ALA A 32 5.09 -24.57 6.66
CA ALA A 32 4.76 -24.49 8.08
C ALA A 32 4.97 -23.06 8.63
N LEU A 33 5.99 -22.36 8.13
CA LEU A 33 6.22 -20.96 8.46
C LEU A 33 5.07 -20.08 7.93
N ASP A 34 4.67 -20.26 6.68
CA ASP A 34 3.52 -19.57 6.10
C ASP A 34 2.24 -19.87 6.89
N HIS A 35 2.00 -21.13 7.26
CA HIS A 35 0.79 -21.50 7.98
C HIS A 35 0.70 -20.91 9.39
N HIS A 36 1.83 -20.82 10.10
CA HIS A 36 1.86 -20.36 11.50
C HIS A 36 2.16 -18.87 11.66
N PHE A 37 2.86 -18.25 10.71
CA PHE A 37 3.31 -16.86 10.78
C PHE A 37 2.68 -15.96 9.73
N ALA A 38 1.94 -16.47 8.74
CA ALA A 38 1.15 -15.58 7.90
C ALA A 38 0.13 -14.85 8.78
N PRO A 39 0.06 -13.51 8.68
CA PRO A 39 -0.94 -12.76 9.42
C PRO A 39 -2.31 -13.26 8.99
N ALA A 40 -3.15 -13.65 9.97
CA ALA A 40 -4.53 -13.98 9.70
C ALA A 40 -5.21 -12.75 9.07
N VAL A 41 -5.36 -12.78 7.74
CA VAL A 41 -6.19 -11.83 7.01
C VAL A 41 -7.63 -12.28 7.23
N GLU A 42 -8.09 -12.13 8.48
CA GLU A 42 -9.51 -12.12 8.77
C GLU A 42 -10.13 -11.07 7.84
N PRO A 43 -11.05 -11.45 6.91
CA PRO A 43 -11.74 -10.47 6.10
C PRO A 43 -12.54 -9.60 7.06
N ARG A 44 -11.98 -8.43 7.39
CA ARG A 44 -12.59 -7.49 8.32
C ARG A 44 -14.04 -7.32 7.90
N PRO A 45 -15.02 -7.59 8.79
CA PRO A 45 -16.42 -7.42 8.43
C PRO A 45 -16.59 -6.01 7.89
N LYS A 46 -17.06 -5.89 6.64
CA LYS A 46 -17.29 -4.60 5.98
C LYS A 46 -18.03 -3.72 6.98
N ARG A 47 -17.45 -2.56 7.32
CA ARG A 47 -18.09 -1.58 8.20
C ARG A 47 -19.48 -1.29 7.63
N ARG A 48 -20.52 -1.87 8.25
CA ARG A 48 -21.92 -1.56 7.94
C ARG A 48 -22.24 -0.27 8.69
N GLY A 49 -21.70 0.82 8.20
CA GLY A 49 -21.67 2.10 8.90
C GLY A 49 -21.03 3.16 8.03
N GLY A 50 -21.68 3.48 6.92
CA GLY A 50 -21.34 4.59 6.06
C GLY A 50 -22.62 5.08 5.41
N LEU A 51 -22.85 6.39 5.43
CA LEU A 51 -23.91 7.02 4.62
C LEU A 51 -23.66 6.79 3.11
N PHE A 52 -22.40 6.53 2.75
CA PHE A 52 -21.94 6.30 1.39
C PHE A 52 -21.11 5.01 1.31
N THR A 53 -21.21 4.33 0.16
CA THR A 53 -20.42 3.13 -0.18
C THR A 53 -19.93 3.24 -1.62
N LEU A 54 -18.73 2.73 -1.90
CA LEU A 54 -18.29 2.56 -3.28
C LEU A 54 -19.15 1.52 -3.97
N SER A 55 -19.63 1.84 -5.18
CA SER A 55 -20.37 0.88 -5.98
C SER A 55 -19.42 -0.23 -6.45
N PRO A 56 -19.82 -1.52 -6.37
CA PRO A 56 -19.03 -2.60 -6.93
C PRO A 56 -18.78 -2.37 -8.42
N GLY A 57 -17.53 -2.57 -8.87
CA GLY A 57 -17.15 -2.42 -10.27
C GLY A 57 -17.02 -0.98 -10.74
N THR A 58 -17.06 0.02 -9.85
CA THR A 58 -16.68 1.38 -10.23
C THR A 58 -15.20 1.41 -10.61
N ASP A 59 -14.95 1.98 -11.77
CA ASP A 59 -13.62 2.14 -12.32
C ASP A 59 -12.77 3.13 -11.51
N ALA A 60 -11.46 2.87 -11.43
CA ALA A 60 -10.55 3.69 -10.65
C ALA A 60 -10.42 5.11 -11.22
N GLU A 61 -10.47 5.26 -12.54
CA GLU A 61 -10.46 6.57 -13.22
C GLU A 61 -11.70 7.38 -12.82
N ALA A 62 -12.88 6.75 -12.84
CA ALA A 62 -14.12 7.40 -12.43
C ALA A 62 -14.09 7.87 -10.96
N LEU A 63 -13.47 7.09 -10.07
CA LEU A 63 -13.29 7.49 -8.67
C LEU A 63 -12.30 8.65 -8.51
N MET A 64 -11.20 8.64 -9.26
CA MET A 64 -10.19 9.71 -9.23
C MET A 64 -10.73 11.01 -9.84
N ALA A 65 -11.48 10.93 -10.93
CA ALA A 65 -12.16 12.07 -11.55
C ALA A 65 -13.15 12.71 -10.58
N ASN A 66 -14.00 11.91 -9.93
CA ASN A 66 -14.93 12.42 -8.93
C ASN A 66 -14.20 13.05 -7.73
N ALA A 67 -13.11 12.43 -7.25
CA ALA A 67 -12.29 13.01 -6.19
C ALA A 67 -11.65 14.35 -6.61
N SER A 68 -11.18 14.47 -7.87
CA SER A 68 -10.64 15.73 -8.40
C SER A 68 -11.70 16.83 -8.43
N GLU A 69 -12.94 16.50 -8.83
CA GLU A 69 -14.06 17.43 -8.87
C GLU A 69 -14.51 17.88 -7.46
N ASP A 70 -14.54 16.96 -6.49
CA ASP A 70 -14.83 17.27 -5.09
C ASP A 70 -13.76 18.22 -4.51
N LEU A 71 -12.49 17.96 -4.78
CA LEU A 71 -11.38 18.80 -4.32
C LEU A 71 -11.42 20.19 -4.96
N LEU A 72 -11.74 20.28 -6.25
CA LEU A 72 -11.95 21.55 -6.93
C LEU A 72 -13.09 22.35 -6.27
N SER A 73 -14.21 21.66 -5.98
CA SER A 73 -15.37 22.25 -5.32
C SER A 73 -15.04 22.74 -3.91
N ILE A 74 -14.28 21.95 -3.13
CA ILE A 74 -13.80 22.34 -1.79
C ILE A 74 -12.91 23.58 -1.88
N SER A 75 -12.01 23.63 -2.87
CA SER A 75 -11.14 24.80 -3.07
C SER A 75 -11.95 26.06 -3.35
N ALA A 76 -12.94 25.97 -4.24
CA ALA A 76 -13.83 27.09 -4.56
C ALA A 76 -14.62 27.57 -3.33
N ILE A 77 -15.21 26.64 -2.55
CA ILE A 77 -15.93 26.97 -1.32
C ILE A 77 -15.01 27.63 -0.29
N ALA A 78 -13.80 27.11 -0.11
CA ALA A 78 -12.85 27.64 0.85
C ALA A 78 -12.31 29.02 0.43
N ALA A 79 -12.13 29.26 -0.86
CA ALA A 79 -11.74 30.55 -1.41
C ALA A 79 -12.85 31.59 -1.24
N ASP A 80 -14.09 31.23 -1.60
CA ASP A 80 -15.27 32.08 -1.41
C ASP A 80 -15.47 32.47 0.06
N LEU A 81 -15.39 31.49 0.97
CA LEU A 81 -15.42 31.73 2.41
C LEU A 81 -14.29 32.66 2.90
N ALA A 82 -13.11 32.61 2.27
CA ALA A 82 -11.99 33.46 2.65
C ALA A 82 -12.24 34.94 2.35
N ASP A 83 -13.12 35.27 1.40
CA ASP A 83 -13.44 36.65 1.06
C ASP A 83 -14.31 37.33 2.13
N ASP A 84 -15.11 36.54 2.86
CA ASP A 84 -15.94 37.00 3.99
C ASP A 84 -15.21 36.99 5.35
N LEU A 85 -13.94 36.54 5.39
CA LEU A 85 -13.17 36.39 6.63
C LEU A 85 -11.98 37.34 6.68
N ASP A 86 -11.60 37.69 7.91
CA ASP A 86 -10.42 38.52 8.21
C ASP A 86 -9.40 37.80 9.10
N GLY A 87 -8.17 38.34 9.08
CA GLY A 87 -7.08 37.94 9.97
C GLY A 87 -6.74 36.45 9.87
N SER A 88 -6.52 35.81 11.01
CA SER A 88 -6.10 34.40 11.07
C SER A 88 -7.12 33.43 10.49
N ARG A 89 -8.42 33.74 10.56
CA ARG A 89 -9.48 32.87 10.01
C ARG A 89 -9.45 32.87 8.48
N ARG A 90 -9.20 34.02 7.86
CA ARG A 90 -8.94 34.10 6.41
C ARG A 90 -7.76 33.21 6.01
N SER A 91 -6.67 33.28 6.78
CA SER A 91 -5.48 32.44 6.51
C SER A 91 -5.79 30.95 6.57
N VAL A 92 -6.64 30.51 7.50
CA VAL A 92 -7.08 29.11 7.60
C VAL A 92 -7.91 28.71 6.37
N ALA A 93 -8.88 29.53 5.95
CA ALA A 93 -9.69 29.24 4.76
C ALA A 93 -8.84 29.16 3.48
N LEU A 94 -7.89 30.09 3.30
CA LEU A 94 -6.94 30.05 2.18
C LEU A 94 -6.02 28.83 2.23
N ALA A 95 -5.62 28.37 3.42
CA ALA A 95 -4.81 27.15 3.57
C ALA A 95 -5.60 25.90 3.12
N LEU A 96 -6.90 25.82 3.46
CA LEU A 96 -7.77 24.74 3.00
C LEU A 96 -7.90 24.71 1.48
N SER A 97 -8.14 25.88 0.85
CA SER A 97 -8.20 25.97 -0.62
C SER A 97 -6.90 25.48 -1.27
N ARG A 98 -5.75 25.97 -0.81
CA ARG A 98 -4.43 25.56 -1.35
C ARG A 98 -4.14 24.07 -1.14
N MET A 99 -4.54 23.51 0.00
CA MET A 99 -4.41 22.08 0.24
C MET A 99 -5.28 21.26 -0.71
N ALA A 100 -6.54 21.68 -0.92
CA ALA A 100 -7.44 21.01 -1.83
C ALA A 100 -6.91 21.03 -3.27
N ASP A 101 -6.44 22.19 -3.75
CA ASP A 101 -5.79 22.31 -5.07
C ASP A 101 -4.55 21.43 -5.19
N GLY A 102 -3.69 21.43 -4.16
CA GLY A 102 -2.47 20.60 -4.14
C GLY A 102 -2.78 19.11 -4.19
N VAL A 103 -3.78 18.65 -3.44
CA VAL A 103 -4.21 17.25 -3.46
C VAL A 103 -4.85 16.90 -4.79
N ARG A 104 -5.65 17.80 -5.38
CA ARG A 104 -6.25 17.61 -6.70
C ARG A 104 -5.18 17.35 -7.76
N LEU A 105 -4.13 18.17 -7.80
CA LEU A 105 -3.01 17.99 -8.73
C LEU A 105 -2.28 16.66 -8.53
N MET A 106 -2.17 16.18 -7.28
CA MET A 106 -1.59 14.85 -7.02
C MET A 106 -2.50 13.72 -7.52
N VAL A 107 -3.83 13.86 -7.40
CA VAL A 107 -4.80 12.88 -7.93
C VAL A 107 -4.72 12.84 -9.46
N GLU A 108 -4.82 13.99 -10.12
CA GLU A 108 -4.74 14.10 -11.58
C GLU A 108 -3.40 13.59 -12.10
N GLY A 109 -2.28 14.00 -11.49
CA GLY A 109 -0.96 13.51 -11.89
C GLY A 109 -0.76 12.01 -11.65
N THR A 110 -1.45 11.41 -10.67
CA THR A 110 -1.45 9.95 -10.47
C THR A 110 -2.24 9.24 -11.56
N GLN A 111 -3.39 9.80 -11.95
CA GLN A 111 -4.19 9.28 -13.05
C GLN A 111 -3.39 9.27 -14.37
N ASP A 112 -2.75 10.38 -14.71
CA ASP A 112 -1.87 10.49 -15.89
C ASP A 112 -0.75 9.41 -15.89
N HIS A 113 -0.18 9.11 -14.72
CA HIS A 113 0.85 8.08 -14.59
C HIS A 113 0.32 6.66 -14.79
N ILE A 114 -0.94 6.40 -14.38
CA ILE A 114 -1.60 5.10 -14.59
C ILE A 114 -1.83 4.90 -16.09
N GLU A 115 -2.40 5.90 -16.76
CA GLU A 115 -2.64 5.88 -18.21
C GLU A 115 -1.34 5.59 -18.98
N LEU A 116 -0.26 6.33 -18.69
CA LEU A 116 1.05 6.12 -19.31
C LEU A 116 1.67 4.74 -19.04
N ARG A 117 1.32 4.10 -17.93
CA ARG A 117 1.79 2.74 -17.62
C ARG A 117 1.05 1.71 -18.46
N GLU A 118 -0.25 1.86 -18.62
CA GLU A 118 -1.08 0.96 -19.42
C GLU A 118 -0.68 0.99 -20.89
N TYR A 119 -0.44 2.18 -21.46
CA TYR A 119 0.08 2.33 -22.83
C TYR A 119 1.40 1.60 -23.05
N ARG A 120 2.33 1.65 -22.08
CA ARG A 120 3.63 0.96 -22.18
C ARG A 120 3.56 -0.56 -22.07
N THR A 121 2.50 -1.09 -21.47
CA THR A 121 2.30 -2.54 -21.35
C THR A 121 1.55 -3.16 -22.54
N GLN A 122 0.97 -2.33 -23.43
CA GLN A 122 0.18 -2.78 -24.58
C GLN A 122 0.93 -2.66 -25.93
N GLY A 123 2.12 -2.06 -25.97
CA GLY A 123 2.98 -1.96 -27.16
C GLY A 123 4.18 -2.88 -27.10
#